data_AF-A0A9E4SI75-F1
#
_entry.id   AF-A0A9E4SI75-F1
#
_cell.length_a   1.000
_cell.length_b   1.000
_cell.length_c   1.000
_cell.angle_alpha   90.00
_cell.angle_beta   90.00
_cell.angle_gamma   90.00
#
_symmetry.space_group_name_H-M   'P 1'
#
loop_
_entity.id
_entity.type
_entity.pdbx_description
1 polymer ?
#
loop_
_entity_poly.entity_id
_entity_poly.type
_entity_poly.pdbx_seq_one_letter_code
_entity_poly.pdbx_strand_id
1 'polypeptide(L)'
;MSDASTTEIPPELIKVAEEKDIPLDLIRRALALGFPPDAIRQQMSMPGVTAEAAEKLIAEQEKIRSGGEITIPEEVLTLAREKNWPEELLKRALKLGAPTAMLIQQMNAGITAEQASGFIDQQEALRGGGDGAPQLDLSWMKVPTEWGMRVIPGKKGLTVNMLNVGTYADIPDIWPYHTEMPRGAHPIPGLPAMGYTIYEKAELWSENAGDLYEEAIQRRWRPSTDIPWESMEDLPDAVEKAVCQLCTHISERALVAGDIVGSWLPEMSYGYHEVKLYLSVAEFDVARWFEVFRKRALSNGGGLGIQAPGYFHRTLIDARAWTEASAALHILSSSQLMMLFQIGHYTAHNEAERKIFSYCIEDVARQRAYGSQHLKYFLTKHSERRGEISHLLNKYEVMLEYEWNADEPLRGALMILLGGGASEDQIAEGASKLEYFRQRWANDYVDQLAAAGLGERREKVHRSIKHYISEPEEAAAAAA
;
A
#
# COMPACT_ATOMS: atom_id res chain seq x y z
N MET A 1 53.62 22.35 -16.53
CA MET A 1 54.11 22.07 -15.18
C MET A 1 53.43 23.06 -14.25
N SER A 2 52.36 22.64 -13.58
CA SER A 2 51.71 23.45 -12.55
C SER A 2 52.60 23.46 -11.31
N ASP A 3 52.81 24.64 -10.74
CA ASP A 3 53.64 24.86 -9.56
C ASP A 3 53.08 24.03 -8.38
N ALA A 4 53.81 23.01 -7.92
CA ALA A 4 53.35 22.11 -6.84
C ALA A 4 53.23 22.81 -5.47
N SER A 5 53.58 24.10 -5.41
CA SER A 5 53.59 24.92 -4.21
C SER A 5 52.19 25.43 -3.80
N THR A 6 51.17 25.33 -4.65
CA THR A 6 49.83 25.90 -4.42
C THR A 6 48.72 24.91 -4.04
N THR A 7 48.99 23.61 -3.95
CA THR A 7 47.95 22.62 -3.57
C THR A 7 47.65 22.72 -2.07
N GLU A 8 46.45 23.20 -1.75
CA GLU A 8 45.98 23.37 -0.37
C GLU A 8 45.80 22.00 0.30
N ILE A 9 46.44 21.78 1.46
CA ILE A 9 46.39 20.50 2.17
C ILE A 9 45.20 20.53 3.14
N PRO A 10 44.27 19.55 3.07
CA PRO A 10 43.18 19.42 4.04
C PRO A 10 43.70 19.38 5.50
N PRO A 11 43.06 20.08 6.45
CA PRO A 11 43.51 20.16 7.84
C PRO A 11 43.69 18.80 8.53
N GLU A 12 42.87 17.82 8.14
CA GLU A 12 42.92 16.47 8.71
C GLU A 12 44.17 15.69 8.30
N LEU A 13 44.71 15.98 7.11
CA LEU A 13 45.97 15.37 6.64
C LEU A 13 47.18 16.00 7.30
N ILE A 14 47.14 17.31 7.60
CA ILE A 14 48.21 18.01 8.32
C ILE A 14 48.43 17.38 9.70
N LYS A 15 47.34 17.14 10.43
CA LYS A 15 47.40 16.54 11.77
C LYS A 15 48.03 15.14 11.76
N VAL A 16 47.62 14.29 10.81
CA VAL A 16 48.18 12.92 10.69
C VAL A 16 49.64 12.95 10.23
N ALA A 17 50.03 13.93 9.41
CA ALA A 17 51.42 14.14 8.98
C ALA A 17 52.33 14.49 10.14
N GLU A 18 51.91 15.41 11.01
CA GLU A 18 52.62 15.84 12.21
C GLU A 18 52.75 14.69 13.22
N GLU A 19 51.69 13.90 13.41
CA GLU A 19 51.70 12.74 14.32
C GLU A 19 52.64 11.61 13.85
N LYS A 20 52.96 11.54 12.56
CA LYS A 20 53.76 10.47 11.94
C LYS A 20 55.12 10.94 11.42
N ASP A 21 55.48 12.20 11.65
CA ASP A 21 56.71 12.83 11.16
C ASP A 21 56.88 12.71 9.63
N ILE A 22 55.78 12.89 8.88
CA ILE A 22 55.77 12.86 7.41
C ILE A 22 55.79 14.30 6.87
N PRO A 23 56.79 14.68 6.06
CA PRO A 23 56.88 16.00 5.45
C PRO A 23 55.62 16.40 4.66
N LEU A 24 55.13 17.64 4.86
CA LEU A 24 53.91 18.14 4.21
C LEU A 24 54.05 18.31 2.68
N ASP A 25 55.28 18.46 2.18
CA ASP A 25 55.57 18.54 0.74
C ASP A 25 55.27 17.20 0.03
N LEU A 26 55.51 16.06 0.69
CA LEU A 26 55.09 14.75 0.20
C LEU A 26 53.58 14.67 0.02
N ILE A 27 52.82 15.22 0.96
CA ILE A 27 51.35 15.22 0.89
C ILE A 27 50.88 16.11 -0.26
N ARG A 28 51.50 17.28 -0.46
CA ARG A 28 51.19 18.14 -1.61
C ARG A 28 51.49 17.44 -2.93
N ARG A 29 52.63 16.74 -3.01
CA ARG A 29 53.00 15.96 -4.20
C ARG A 29 52.01 14.83 -4.46
N ALA A 30 51.58 14.08 -3.44
CA ALA A 30 50.53 13.07 -3.57
C ALA A 30 49.19 13.66 -4.06
N LEU A 31 48.77 14.79 -3.49
CA LEU A 31 47.55 15.49 -3.94
C LEU A 31 47.69 16.01 -5.38
N ALA A 32 48.85 16.55 -5.77
CA ALA A 32 49.14 16.97 -7.14
C ALA A 32 49.17 15.79 -8.12
N LEU A 33 49.51 14.60 -7.63
CA LEU A 33 49.36 13.33 -8.35
C LEU A 33 47.91 12.81 -8.29
N GLY A 34 46.93 13.59 -7.84
CA GLY A 34 45.52 13.21 -7.86
C GLY A 34 45.16 12.02 -6.95
N PHE A 35 46.00 11.69 -5.95
CA PHE A 35 45.59 10.76 -4.90
C PHE A 35 44.52 11.44 -4.04
N PRO A 36 43.37 10.78 -3.77
CA PRO A 36 42.31 11.40 -2.99
C PRO A 36 42.73 11.54 -1.52
N PRO A 37 42.31 12.61 -0.82
CA PRO A 37 42.72 12.89 0.55
C PRO A 37 42.51 11.73 1.53
N ASP A 38 41.38 11.03 1.43
CA ASP A 38 41.05 9.92 2.33
C ASP A 38 41.96 8.71 2.12
N ALA A 39 42.38 8.44 0.89
CA ALA A 39 43.32 7.35 0.59
C ALA A 39 44.72 7.69 1.13
N ILE A 40 45.16 8.94 0.99
CA ILE A 40 46.42 9.42 1.58
C ILE A 40 46.38 9.22 3.10
N ARG A 41 45.28 9.63 3.75
CA ARG A 41 45.08 9.47 5.20
C ARG A 41 45.12 8.02 5.65
N GLN A 42 44.40 7.14 4.95
CA GLN A 42 44.32 5.72 5.28
C GLN A 42 45.70 5.05 5.14
N GLN A 43 46.45 5.39 4.09
CA GLN A 43 47.79 4.88 3.86
C GLN A 43 48.76 5.32 4.96
N MET A 44 48.75 6.61 5.35
CA MET A 44 49.60 7.15 6.42
C MET A 44 49.25 6.57 7.81
N SER A 45 48.02 6.11 7.98
CA SER A 45 47.54 5.53 9.24
C SER A 45 47.94 4.06 9.41
N MET A 46 48.50 3.41 8.38
CA MET A 46 48.93 2.01 8.48
C MET A 46 50.20 1.86 9.34
N PRO A 47 50.32 0.77 10.14
CA PRO A 47 51.51 0.52 10.95
C PRO A 47 52.75 0.32 10.07
N GLY A 48 53.84 1.05 10.37
CA GLY A 48 55.15 0.86 9.72
C GLY A 48 55.43 1.73 8.47
N VAL A 49 54.54 2.65 8.10
CA VAL A 49 54.80 3.60 7.01
C VAL A 49 55.75 4.70 7.48
N THR A 50 56.91 4.82 6.83
CA THR A 50 57.91 5.87 7.09
C THR A 50 57.89 6.94 6.00
N ALA A 51 58.35 8.16 6.31
CA ALA A 51 58.50 9.24 5.34
C ALA A 51 59.36 8.81 4.13
N GLU A 52 60.39 8.00 4.35
CA GLU A 52 61.28 7.49 3.29
C GLU A 52 60.56 6.52 2.34
N ALA A 53 59.66 5.67 2.86
CA ALA A 53 58.85 4.78 2.04
C ALA A 53 57.80 5.56 1.22
N ALA A 54 57.19 6.59 1.81
CA ALA A 54 56.27 7.49 1.12
C ALA A 54 56.95 8.28 0.01
N GLU A 55 58.16 8.81 0.25
CA GLU A 55 58.98 9.49 -0.76
C GLU A 55 59.31 8.58 -1.93
N LYS A 56 59.77 7.34 -1.67
CA LYS A 56 60.07 6.38 -2.75
C LYS A 56 58.85 6.12 -3.63
N LEU A 57 57.67 5.90 -3.03
CA LEU A 57 56.44 5.64 -3.76
C LEU A 57 55.99 6.86 -4.59
N ILE A 58 56.05 8.06 -4.00
CA ILE A 58 55.64 9.30 -4.67
C ILE A 58 56.61 9.63 -5.82
N ALA A 59 57.92 9.52 -5.60
CA ALA A 59 58.94 9.75 -6.63
C ALA A 59 58.82 8.74 -7.79
N GLU A 60 58.51 7.47 -7.49
CA GLU A 60 58.26 6.45 -8.51
C GLU A 60 56.99 6.75 -9.33
N GLN A 61 55.92 7.21 -8.68
CA GLN A 61 54.68 7.62 -9.34
C GLN A 61 54.83 8.90 -10.18
N GLU A 62 55.64 9.86 -9.73
CA GLU A 62 56.02 11.04 -10.51
C GLU A 62 56.79 10.64 -11.78
N LYS A 63 57.73 9.70 -11.65
CA LYS A 63 58.49 9.16 -12.79
C LYS A 63 57.58 8.47 -13.81
N ILE A 64 56.65 7.63 -13.35
CA ILE A 64 55.66 6.95 -14.20
C ILE A 64 54.77 7.97 -14.93
N ARG A 65 54.33 9.03 -14.25
CA ARG A 65 53.49 10.09 -14.85
C ARG A 65 54.23 11.01 -15.81
N SER A 66 55.53 11.19 -15.62
CA SER A 66 56.38 11.95 -16.54
C SER A 66 56.72 11.20 -17.84
N GLY A 67 56.18 9.99 -18.03
CA GLY A 67 56.34 9.18 -19.25
C GLY A 67 57.49 8.18 -19.21
N GLY A 68 58.04 7.88 -18.03
CA GLY A 68 59.04 6.80 -17.86
C GLY A 68 58.44 5.40 -18.03
N GLU A 69 59.24 4.44 -18.49
CA GLU A 69 58.82 3.02 -18.59
C GLU A 69 58.48 2.44 -17.21
N ILE A 70 57.32 1.79 -17.11
CA ILE A 70 56.88 1.08 -15.90
C ILE A 70 57.69 -0.21 -15.78
N THR A 71 58.61 -0.26 -14.82
CA THR A 71 59.38 -1.47 -14.52
C THR A 71 58.65 -2.26 -13.44
N ILE A 72 58.24 -3.50 -13.73
CA ILE A 72 57.62 -4.39 -12.74
C ILE A 72 58.74 -5.14 -12.00
N PRO A 73 58.77 -5.16 -10.65
CA PRO A 73 59.77 -5.93 -9.92
C PRO A 73 59.69 -7.44 -10.22
N GLU A 74 60.84 -8.10 -10.31
CA GLU A 74 60.95 -9.53 -10.71
C GLU A 74 60.17 -10.47 -9.77
N GLU A 75 60.07 -10.12 -8.47
CA GLU A 75 59.29 -10.85 -7.48
C GLU A 75 57.79 -10.85 -7.82
N VAL A 76 57.25 -9.72 -8.27
CA VAL A 76 55.85 -9.57 -8.69
C VAL A 76 55.61 -10.32 -10.00
N LEU A 77 56.55 -10.25 -10.95
CA LEU A 77 56.46 -10.99 -12.21
C LEU A 77 56.47 -12.52 -12.00
N THR A 78 57.32 -12.99 -11.09
CA THR A 78 57.41 -14.42 -10.76
C THR A 78 56.09 -14.93 -10.18
N LEU A 79 55.54 -14.21 -9.20
CA LEU A 79 54.26 -14.57 -8.57
C LEU A 79 53.09 -14.45 -9.55
N ALA A 80 53.09 -13.43 -10.42
CA ALA A 80 52.06 -13.28 -11.45
C ALA A 80 52.05 -14.44 -12.45
N ARG A 81 53.22 -14.96 -12.85
CA ARG A 81 53.31 -16.16 -13.69
C ARG A 81 52.76 -17.40 -12.98
N GLU A 82 53.03 -17.54 -11.68
CA GLU A 82 52.48 -18.65 -10.87
C GLU A 82 50.95 -18.57 -10.74
N LYS A 83 50.41 -17.36 -10.54
CA LYS A 83 48.97 -17.11 -10.32
C LYS A 83 48.18 -16.75 -11.58
N ASN A 84 48.79 -16.87 -12.77
CA ASN A 84 48.19 -16.54 -14.08
C ASN A 84 47.67 -15.09 -14.21
N TRP A 85 48.39 -14.11 -13.65
CA TRP A 85 48.09 -12.69 -13.85
C TRP A 85 48.84 -12.16 -15.08
N PRO A 86 48.15 -11.54 -16.06
CA PRO A 86 48.81 -10.93 -17.22
C PRO A 86 49.71 -9.77 -16.82
N GLU A 87 50.86 -9.63 -17.47
CA GLU A 87 51.80 -8.52 -17.21
C GLU A 87 51.16 -7.15 -17.45
N GLU A 88 50.33 -7.02 -18.48
CA GLU A 88 49.59 -5.78 -18.79
C GLU A 88 48.62 -5.37 -17.68
N LEU A 89 48.06 -6.33 -16.94
CA LEU A 89 47.20 -6.04 -15.79
C LEU A 89 48.00 -5.39 -14.65
N LEU A 90 49.22 -5.88 -14.42
CA LEU A 90 50.13 -5.32 -13.41
C LEU A 90 50.59 -3.91 -13.80
N LYS A 91 50.90 -3.68 -15.09
CA LYS A 91 51.25 -2.34 -15.59
C LYS A 91 50.10 -1.35 -15.39
N ARG A 92 48.86 -1.76 -15.67
CA ARG A 92 47.65 -0.94 -15.42
C ARG A 92 47.47 -0.62 -13.94
N ALA A 93 47.62 -1.61 -13.06
CA ALA A 93 47.52 -1.40 -11.62
C ALA A 93 48.62 -0.45 -11.09
N LEU A 94 49.87 -0.62 -11.51
CA LEU A 94 50.99 0.24 -11.13
C LEU A 94 50.83 1.67 -11.68
N LYS A 95 50.28 1.82 -12.89
CA LYS A 95 49.92 3.12 -13.48
C LYS A 95 48.83 3.84 -12.68
N LEU A 96 47.95 3.09 -12.01
CA LEU A 96 46.98 3.61 -11.05
C LEU A 96 47.57 3.82 -9.64
N GLY A 97 48.86 3.57 -9.42
CA GLY A 97 49.50 3.79 -8.13
C GLY A 97 49.26 2.69 -7.11
N ALA A 98 48.89 1.47 -7.54
CA ALA A 98 48.83 0.33 -6.65
C ALA A 98 50.24 -0.02 -6.12
N PRO A 99 50.45 -0.16 -4.80
CA PRO A 99 51.74 -0.60 -4.25
C PRO A 99 52.05 -2.04 -4.67
N THR A 100 53.30 -2.35 -4.95
CA THR A 100 53.76 -3.71 -5.31
C THR A 100 53.44 -4.73 -4.21
N ALA A 101 53.56 -4.35 -2.94
CA ALA A 101 53.18 -5.18 -1.79
C ALA A 101 51.68 -5.55 -1.79
N MET A 102 50.81 -4.63 -2.22
CA MET A 102 49.37 -4.87 -2.34
C MET A 102 49.08 -5.88 -3.45
N LEU A 103 49.75 -5.76 -4.59
CA LEU A 103 49.61 -6.72 -5.70
C LEU A 103 50.02 -8.14 -5.28
N ILE A 104 51.13 -8.27 -4.55
CA ILE A 104 51.60 -9.54 -3.98
C ILE A 104 50.56 -10.11 -3.01
N GLN A 105 50.05 -9.28 -2.10
CA GLN A 105 49.03 -9.71 -1.13
C GLN A 105 47.76 -10.21 -1.82
N GLN A 106 47.28 -9.51 -2.85
CA GLN A 106 46.06 -9.90 -3.58
C GLN A 106 46.23 -11.20 -4.36
N MET A 107 47.37 -11.40 -5.02
CA MET A 107 47.70 -12.66 -5.70
C MET A 107 47.78 -13.83 -4.71
N ASN A 108 48.34 -13.62 -3.53
CA ASN A 108 48.39 -14.65 -2.48
C ASN A 108 47.03 -14.91 -1.79
N ALA A 109 46.15 -13.91 -1.77
CA ALA A 109 44.78 -14.04 -1.26
C ALA A 109 43.84 -14.79 -2.23
N GLY A 110 44.32 -15.20 -3.40
CA GLY A 110 43.56 -15.98 -4.37
C GLY A 110 42.63 -15.17 -5.27
N ILE A 111 42.83 -13.84 -5.36
CA ILE A 111 42.09 -12.99 -6.30
C ILE A 111 42.49 -13.35 -7.74
N THR A 112 41.51 -13.56 -8.61
CA THR A 112 41.76 -13.89 -10.02
C THR A 112 42.09 -12.64 -10.83
N ALA A 113 42.78 -12.83 -11.97
CA ALA A 113 43.11 -11.74 -12.88
C ALA A 113 41.84 -11.00 -13.41
N GLU A 114 40.73 -11.71 -13.58
CA GLU A 114 39.45 -11.14 -14.02
C GLU A 114 38.82 -10.26 -12.95
N GLN A 115 38.81 -10.72 -11.70
CA GLN A 115 38.35 -9.92 -10.56
C GLN A 115 39.20 -8.67 -10.38
N ALA A 116 40.53 -8.80 -10.47
CA ALA A 116 41.45 -7.67 -10.41
C ALA A 116 41.26 -6.68 -11.57
N SER A 117 41.01 -7.17 -12.80
CA SER A 117 40.69 -6.31 -13.94
C SER A 117 39.43 -5.49 -13.70
N GLY A 118 38.36 -6.08 -13.17
CA GLY A 118 37.12 -5.33 -12.88
C GLY A 118 37.32 -4.18 -11.89
N PHE A 119 38.17 -4.36 -10.87
CA PHE A 119 38.52 -3.28 -9.93
C PHE A 119 39.38 -2.19 -10.60
N ILE A 120 40.31 -2.58 -11.47
CA ILE A 120 41.16 -1.66 -12.23
C ILE A 120 40.31 -0.86 -13.23
N ASP A 121 39.36 -1.50 -13.94
CA ASP A 121 38.43 -0.86 -14.87
C ASP A 121 37.59 0.21 -14.14
N GLN A 122 37.09 -0.11 -12.94
CA GLN A 122 36.33 0.83 -12.12
C GLN A 122 37.20 2.03 -11.66
N GLN A 123 38.45 1.79 -11.26
CA GLN A 123 39.39 2.84 -10.87
C GLN A 123 39.85 3.72 -12.05
N GLU A 124 40.06 3.13 -13.23
CA GLU A 124 40.36 3.87 -14.47
C GLU A 124 39.18 4.75 -14.88
N ALA A 125 37.95 4.25 -14.77
CA ALA A 125 36.74 5.04 -15.03
C ALA A 125 36.58 6.22 -14.06
N LEU A 126 36.94 6.02 -12.77
CA LEU A 126 36.92 7.08 -11.76
C LEU A 126 38.01 8.14 -11.97
N ARG A 127 39.18 7.75 -12.48
CA ARG A 127 40.32 8.67 -12.70
C ARG A 127 40.37 9.31 -14.08
N GLY A 128 39.74 8.71 -15.09
CA GLY A 128 39.65 9.21 -16.46
C GLY A 128 38.75 10.42 -16.65
N GLY A 129 38.63 11.29 -15.64
CA GLY A 129 37.79 12.48 -15.64
C GLY A 129 38.26 13.55 -16.63
N GLY A 130 37.95 13.35 -17.91
CA GLY A 130 37.57 14.44 -18.80
C GLY A 130 36.05 14.57 -18.76
N ASP A 131 35.54 15.66 -18.17
CA ASP A 131 34.13 16.11 -18.21
C ASP A 131 33.04 15.03 -18.08
N GLY A 132 33.26 14.05 -17.19
CA GLY A 132 32.50 12.81 -17.09
C GLY A 132 31.11 12.96 -16.48
N ALA A 133 30.13 13.43 -17.25
CA ALA A 133 28.73 13.14 -16.96
C ALA A 133 28.50 11.61 -16.98
N PRO A 134 27.67 11.05 -16.09
CA PRO A 134 27.37 9.61 -16.11
C PRO A 134 26.86 9.20 -17.48
N GLN A 135 27.38 8.09 -18.03
CA GLN A 135 26.89 7.54 -19.28
C GLN A 135 25.51 6.92 -19.06
N LEU A 136 24.46 7.71 -19.32
CA LEU A 136 23.08 7.29 -19.14
C LEU A 136 22.63 6.42 -20.32
N ASP A 137 22.04 5.26 -20.01
CA ASP A 137 21.21 4.57 -20.99
C ASP A 137 19.88 5.33 -21.15
N LEU A 138 19.66 5.88 -22.35
CA LEU A 138 18.44 6.62 -22.70
C LEU A 138 17.44 5.77 -23.50
N SER A 139 17.62 4.44 -23.52
CA SER A 139 16.69 3.51 -24.19
C SER A 139 15.24 3.67 -23.72
N TRP A 140 15.03 3.98 -22.43
CA TRP A 140 13.73 4.25 -21.82
C TRP A 140 12.95 5.40 -22.49
N MET A 141 13.64 6.37 -23.11
CA MET A 141 12.99 7.48 -23.84
C MET A 141 12.34 7.04 -25.15
N LYS A 142 12.71 5.85 -25.66
CA LYS A 142 12.19 5.27 -26.92
C LYS A 142 11.23 4.11 -26.67
N VAL A 143 10.69 4.03 -25.46
CA VAL A 143 9.73 2.99 -25.07
C VAL A 143 8.49 3.05 -25.98
N PRO A 144 7.98 1.90 -26.47
CA PRO A 144 6.86 1.87 -27.41
C PRO A 144 5.50 2.02 -26.69
N THR A 145 5.39 2.98 -25.78
CA THR A 145 4.10 3.40 -25.21
C THR A 145 3.49 4.49 -26.09
N GLU A 146 2.20 4.77 -25.92
CA GLU A 146 1.58 5.91 -26.59
C GLU A 146 2.12 7.24 -26.04
N TRP A 147 2.36 8.23 -26.90
CA TRP A 147 2.86 9.56 -26.52
C TRP A 147 2.00 10.66 -27.14
N GLY A 148 2.11 11.88 -26.60
CA GLY A 148 1.40 13.06 -27.11
C GLY A 148 -0.03 13.21 -26.59
N MET A 149 -0.47 12.31 -25.71
CA MET A 149 -1.76 12.44 -25.01
C MET A 149 -1.74 13.65 -24.07
N ARG A 150 -2.81 14.44 -24.10
CA ARG A 150 -3.04 15.55 -23.20
C ARG A 150 -4.43 15.45 -22.62
N VAL A 151 -4.52 15.29 -21.31
CA VAL A 151 -5.78 15.32 -20.58
C VAL A 151 -5.94 16.71 -19.97
N ILE A 152 -7.09 17.35 -20.22
CA ILE A 152 -7.41 18.68 -19.71
C ILE A 152 -8.33 18.51 -18.51
N PRO A 153 -7.99 19.04 -17.32
CA PRO A 153 -8.85 18.96 -16.14
C PRO A 153 -10.26 19.53 -16.41
N GLY A 154 -11.27 18.85 -15.88
CA GLY A 154 -12.68 19.24 -16.01
C GLY A 154 -13.18 20.05 -14.80
N LYS A 155 -14.51 20.21 -14.68
CA LYS A 155 -15.13 20.89 -13.53
C LYS A 155 -14.84 20.20 -12.19
N LYS A 156 -14.58 18.89 -12.20
CA LYS A 156 -14.24 18.08 -11.02
C LYS A 156 -12.72 17.93 -10.82
N GLY A 157 -11.90 18.71 -11.53
CA GLY A 157 -10.45 18.52 -11.57
C GLY A 157 -10.02 17.45 -12.58
N LEU A 158 -8.82 16.91 -12.40
CA LEU A 158 -8.26 15.82 -13.21
C LEU A 158 -8.49 14.50 -12.46
N THR A 159 -9.52 13.76 -12.85
CA THR A 159 -9.87 12.52 -12.16
C THR A 159 -9.15 11.31 -12.75
N VAL A 160 -9.08 10.21 -11.99
CA VAL A 160 -8.53 8.92 -12.44
C VAL A 160 -9.15 8.49 -13.78
N ASN A 161 -10.48 8.52 -13.88
CA ASN A 161 -11.19 8.13 -15.10
C ASN A 161 -10.87 9.02 -16.31
N MET A 162 -10.48 10.29 -16.10
CA MET A 162 -10.08 11.17 -17.20
C MET A 162 -8.73 10.78 -17.81
N LEU A 163 -7.90 10.00 -17.10
CA LEU A 163 -6.62 9.51 -17.61
C LEU A 163 -6.77 8.30 -18.54
N ASN A 164 -7.95 7.70 -18.60
CA ASN A 164 -8.28 6.59 -19.51
C ASN A 164 -8.48 7.13 -20.94
N VAL A 165 -7.38 7.46 -21.62
CA VAL A 165 -7.34 7.95 -23.01
C VAL A 165 -6.43 7.05 -23.85
N GLY A 166 -6.83 6.76 -25.10
CA GLY A 166 -6.05 5.91 -26.00
C GLY A 166 -5.85 4.51 -25.43
N THR A 167 -4.64 3.98 -25.55
CA THR A 167 -4.22 2.69 -25.01
C THR A 167 -4.23 2.62 -23.48
N TYR A 168 -4.20 3.75 -22.76
CA TYR A 168 -4.30 3.78 -21.29
C TYR A 168 -5.72 3.44 -20.80
N ALA A 169 -6.72 3.58 -21.68
CA ALA A 169 -8.10 3.18 -21.46
C ALA A 169 -8.37 1.69 -21.75
N ASP A 170 -7.40 0.96 -22.30
CA ASP A 170 -7.59 -0.45 -22.66
C ASP A 170 -7.50 -1.33 -21.41
N ILE A 171 -8.66 -1.79 -20.95
CA ILE A 171 -8.79 -2.64 -19.76
C ILE A 171 -9.14 -4.04 -20.24
N PRO A 172 -8.14 -4.94 -20.42
CA PRO A 172 -8.39 -6.25 -20.99
C PRO A 172 -9.26 -7.09 -20.06
N ASP A 173 -10.02 -8.04 -20.62
CA ASP A 173 -10.84 -8.96 -19.83
C ASP A 173 -9.96 -9.92 -18.98
N ILE A 174 -8.73 -10.19 -19.42
CA ILE A 174 -7.70 -10.93 -18.66
C ILE A 174 -6.43 -10.09 -18.62
N TRP A 175 -5.90 -9.83 -17.43
CA TRP A 175 -4.63 -9.12 -17.26
C TRP A 175 -3.46 -10.04 -17.60
N PRO A 176 -2.62 -9.73 -18.60
CA PRO A 176 -1.62 -10.68 -19.10
C PRO A 176 -0.29 -10.63 -18.34
N TYR A 177 -0.12 -9.72 -17.38
CA TYR A 177 1.16 -9.49 -16.71
C TYR A 177 1.10 -9.91 -15.24
N HIS A 178 2.16 -10.60 -14.80
CA HIS A 178 2.29 -11.13 -13.44
C HIS A 178 3.13 -10.21 -12.53
N THR A 179 3.35 -8.96 -12.94
CA THR A 179 4.18 -7.97 -12.25
C THR A 179 3.35 -6.76 -11.85
N GLU A 180 3.95 -5.89 -11.05
CA GLU A 180 3.43 -4.59 -10.61
C GLU A 180 3.33 -3.54 -11.74
N MET A 181 3.38 -3.98 -12.99
CA MET A 181 3.35 -3.11 -14.16
C MET A 181 2.05 -2.30 -14.20
N PRO A 182 2.13 -0.95 -14.19
CA PRO A 182 0.95 -0.10 -14.36
C PRO A 182 0.28 -0.32 -15.71
N ARG A 183 -1.05 -0.15 -15.78
CA ARG A 183 -1.78 -0.23 -17.05
C ARG A 183 -1.25 0.79 -18.07
N GLY A 184 -0.94 0.30 -19.27
CA GLY A 184 -0.37 1.10 -20.37
C GLY A 184 1.14 1.34 -20.30
N ALA A 185 1.84 0.84 -19.26
CA ALA A 185 3.29 0.82 -19.24
C ALA A 185 3.86 -0.32 -20.11
N HIS A 186 5.16 -0.25 -20.42
CA HIS A 186 5.85 -1.28 -21.19
C HIS A 186 6.43 -2.37 -20.28
N PRO A 187 6.18 -3.66 -20.56
CA PRO A 187 6.66 -4.76 -19.72
C PRO A 187 8.18 -4.93 -19.82
N ILE A 188 8.80 -5.34 -18.72
CA ILE A 188 10.18 -5.81 -18.69
C ILE A 188 10.16 -7.34 -18.78
N PRO A 189 10.72 -7.95 -19.83
CA PRO A 189 10.74 -9.40 -19.98
C PRO A 189 11.54 -10.09 -18.85
N GLY A 190 11.07 -11.28 -18.44
CA GLY A 190 11.82 -12.15 -17.52
C GLY A 190 11.78 -11.74 -16.04
N LEU A 191 10.96 -10.75 -15.66
CA LEU A 191 10.76 -10.44 -14.26
C LEU A 191 10.00 -11.56 -13.52
N PRO A 192 10.34 -11.84 -12.25
CA PRO A 192 9.59 -12.77 -11.41
C PRO A 192 8.13 -12.31 -11.22
N ALA A 193 7.23 -13.29 -11.04
CA ALA A 193 5.83 -13.01 -10.72
C ALA A 193 5.68 -12.50 -9.28
N MET A 194 4.79 -11.54 -9.07
CA MET A 194 4.47 -10.92 -7.78
C MET A 194 3.41 -11.68 -6.96
N GLY A 195 2.93 -12.81 -7.46
CA GLY A 195 2.03 -13.70 -6.72
C GLY A 195 0.54 -13.35 -6.75
N TYR A 196 0.08 -12.40 -7.59
CA TYR A 196 -1.36 -12.17 -7.78
C TYR A 196 -2.07 -13.47 -8.19
N THR A 197 -3.32 -13.62 -7.77
CA THR A 197 -4.14 -14.80 -8.08
C THR A 197 -5.37 -14.45 -8.90
N ILE A 198 -5.80 -13.18 -8.93
CA ILE A 198 -6.97 -12.72 -9.69
C ILE A 198 -6.52 -11.90 -10.90
N TYR A 199 -6.63 -12.48 -12.08
CA TYR A 199 -6.28 -11.85 -13.37
C TYR A 199 -7.49 -11.50 -14.22
N GLU A 200 -8.62 -12.15 -13.99
CA GLU A 200 -9.86 -11.91 -14.72
C GLU A 200 -10.55 -10.63 -14.25
N LYS A 201 -10.88 -9.76 -15.21
CA LYS A 201 -11.57 -8.49 -14.96
C LYS A 201 -12.93 -8.72 -14.31
N ALA A 202 -13.68 -9.71 -14.79
CA ALA A 202 -15.00 -10.04 -14.27
C ALA A 202 -15.00 -10.34 -12.76
N GLU A 203 -13.91 -10.92 -12.25
CA GLU A 203 -13.77 -11.31 -10.85
C GLU A 203 -13.44 -10.16 -9.89
N LEU A 204 -13.18 -8.92 -10.36
CA LEU A 204 -12.91 -7.78 -9.46
C LEU A 204 -13.44 -6.42 -9.94
N TRP A 205 -13.80 -6.27 -11.21
CA TRP A 205 -14.11 -4.97 -11.80
C TRP A 205 -15.42 -4.38 -11.27
N SER A 206 -15.46 -3.06 -11.15
CA SER A 206 -16.66 -2.28 -10.90
C SER A 206 -16.62 -1.00 -11.73
N GLU A 207 -17.63 -0.77 -12.57
CA GLU A 207 -17.68 0.37 -13.50
C GLU A 207 -17.58 1.74 -12.80
N ASN A 208 -18.08 1.83 -11.57
CA ASN A 208 -18.08 3.07 -10.80
C ASN A 208 -16.86 3.23 -9.87
N ALA A 209 -15.87 2.34 -9.89
CA ALA A 209 -14.77 2.37 -8.93
C ALA A 209 -14.00 3.70 -8.97
N GLY A 210 -13.62 4.16 -10.16
CA GLY A 210 -12.91 5.44 -10.31
C GLY A 210 -13.73 6.65 -9.83
N ASP A 211 -15.04 6.66 -10.10
CA ASP A 211 -15.91 7.77 -9.66
C ASP A 211 -16.12 7.75 -8.14
N LEU A 212 -16.29 6.57 -7.56
CA LEU A 212 -16.45 6.41 -6.12
C LEU A 212 -15.16 6.78 -5.36
N TYR A 213 -13.98 6.48 -5.94
CA TYR A 213 -12.70 6.92 -5.39
C TYR A 213 -12.66 8.46 -5.27
N GLU A 214 -12.97 9.17 -6.36
CA GLU A 214 -12.95 10.64 -6.37
C GLU A 214 -13.97 11.23 -5.40
N GLU A 215 -15.18 10.66 -5.35
CA GLU A 215 -16.21 11.09 -4.40
C GLU A 215 -15.75 10.90 -2.95
N ALA A 216 -15.17 9.74 -2.63
CA ALA A 216 -14.75 9.40 -1.28
C ALA A 216 -13.59 10.28 -0.80
N ILE A 217 -12.61 10.58 -1.67
CA ILE A 217 -11.54 11.54 -1.36
C ILE A 217 -12.10 12.95 -1.14
N GLN A 218 -13.03 13.39 -1.98
CA GLN A 218 -13.63 14.72 -1.87
C GLN A 218 -14.45 14.89 -0.57
N ARG A 219 -15.18 13.85 -0.16
CA ARG A 219 -16.08 13.86 1.01
C ARG A 219 -15.44 13.29 2.28
N ARG A 220 -14.12 13.15 2.30
CA ARG A 220 -13.41 12.68 3.49
C ARG A 220 -13.70 13.57 4.70
N TRP A 221 -13.81 12.93 5.85
CA TRP A 221 -14.07 13.53 7.15
C TRP A 221 -13.13 12.93 8.21
N ARG A 222 -12.85 13.67 9.27
CA ARG A 222 -11.87 13.33 10.31
C ARG A 222 -12.59 13.13 11.64
N PRO A 223 -12.57 11.91 12.22
CA PRO A 223 -13.20 11.66 13.52
C PRO A 223 -12.74 12.57 14.64
N SER A 224 -11.51 13.09 14.60
CA SER A 224 -10.95 13.97 15.63
C SER A 224 -11.41 15.43 15.57
N THR A 225 -11.79 15.94 14.39
CA THR A 225 -11.91 17.40 14.17
C THR A 225 -13.18 17.81 13.43
N ASP A 226 -13.80 16.90 12.66
CA ASP A 226 -15.05 17.19 11.94
C ASP A 226 -16.30 16.75 12.72
N ILE A 227 -16.11 16.13 13.90
CA ILE A 227 -17.18 15.78 14.83
C ILE A 227 -17.19 16.83 15.96
N PRO A 228 -18.33 17.49 16.24
CA PRO A 228 -18.45 18.48 17.30
C PRO A 228 -18.55 17.80 18.68
N TRP A 229 -17.45 17.21 19.16
CA TRP A 229 -17.43 16.43 20.40
C TRP A 229 -17.90 17.22 21.63
N GLU A 230 -17.73 18.54 21.64
CA GLU A 230 -18.23 19.43 22.68
C GLU A 230 -19.76 19.47 22.78
N SER A 231 -20.48 18.99 21.77
CA SER A 231 -21.94 18.90 21.80
C SER A 231 -22.46 17.72 22.61
N MET A 232 -21.60 16.83 23.11
CA MET A 232 -22.06 15.68 23.90
C MET A 232 -22.67 16.14 25.22
N GLU A 233 -23.71 15.44 25.62
CA GLU A 233 -24.49 15.72 26.82
C GLU A 233 -24.74 14.42 27.59
N ASP A 234 -24.89 14.54 28.91
CA ASP A 234 -25.17 13.40 29.77
C ASP A 234 -26.47 12.71 29.33
N LEU A 235 -26.37 11.40 29.08
CA LEU A 235 -27.52 10.58 28.71
C LEU A 235 -28.00 9.76 29.91
N PRO A 236 -29.28 9.34 29.95
CA PRO A 236 -29.72 8.35 30.92
C PRO A 236 -28.84 7.09 30.87
N ASP A 237 -28.45 6.54 32.03
CA ASP A 237 -27.51 5.42 32.14
C ASP A 237 -27.79 4.24 31.19
N ALA A 238 -29.07 3.87 31.03
CA ALA A 238 -29.47 2.78 30.14
C ALA A 238 -29.20 3.12 28.67
N VAL A 239 -29.45 4.36 28.27
CA VAL A 239 -29.24 4.86 26.91
C VAL A 239 -27.74 4.96 26.62
N GLU A 240 -26.94 5.52 27.54
CA GLU A 240 -25.48 5.62 27.36
C GLU A 240 -24.85 4.23 27.19
N LYS A 241 -25.25 3.24 28.02
CA LYS A 241 -24.80 1.84 27.88
C LYS A 241 -25.23 1.21 26.55
N ALA A 242 -26.42 1.54 26.06
CA ALA A 242 -26.90 1.04 24.79
C ALA A 242 -26.15 1.67 23.59
N VAL A 243 -25.85 2.98 23.63
CA VAL A 243 -24.98 3.65 22.64
C VAL A 243 -23.60 2.99 22.65
N CYS A 244 -23.03 2.77 23.84
CA CYS A 244 -21.75 2.09 24.02
C CYS A 244 -21.72 0.69 23.40
N GLN A 245 -22.77 -0.12 23.61
CA GLN A 245 -22.88 -1.46 23.04
C GLN A 245 -22.97 -1.42 21.50
N LEU A 246 -23.77 -0.49 20.93
CA LEU A 246 -23.84 -0.30 19.48
C LEU A 246 -22.48 0.12 18.89
N CYS A 247 -21.82 1.09 19.53
CA CYS A 247 -20.49 1.54 19.13
C CYS A 247 -19.45 0.41 19.17
N THR A 248 -19.53 -0.46 20.18
CA THR A 248 -18.64 -1.62 20.33
C THR A 248 -18.84 -2.60 19.19
N HIS A 249 -20.09 -2.98 18.90
CA HIS A 249 -20.42 -3.87 17.78
C HIS A 249 -19.93 -3.31 16.43
N ILE A 250 -20.16 -2.02 16.16
CA ILE A 250 -19.70 -1.40 14.91
C ILE A 250 -18.17 -1.36 14.83
N SER A 251 -17.47 -1.07 15.93
CA SER A 251 -16.01 -1.06 15.98
C SER A 251 -15.41 -2.41 15.57
N GLU A 252 -15.99 -3.51 16.08
CA GLU A 252 -15.57 -4.87 15.72
C GLU A 252 -15.78 -5.16 14.23
N ARG A 253 -16.97 -4.83 13.71
CA ARG A 253 -17.28 -5.03 12.29
C ARG A 253 -16.38 -4.24 11.36
N ALA A 254 -16.04 -3.02 11.76
CA ALA A 254 -15.17 -2.15 10.98
C ALA A 254 -13.77 -2.75 10.79
N LEU A 255 -13.16 -3.29 11.85
CA LEU A 255 -11.86 -3.95 11.73
C LEU A 255 -11.93 -5.22 10.87
N VAL A 256 -12.94 -6.07 11.08
CA VAL A 256 -13.10 -7.29 10.27
C VAL A 256 -13.28 -6.96 8.77
N ALA A 257 -14.06 -5.93 8.45
CA ALA A 257 -14.21 -5.47 7.07
C ALA A 257 -12.87 -5.00 6.47
N GLY A 258 -12.06 -4.29 7.25
CA GLY A 258 -10.71 -3.89 6.87
C GLY A 258 -9.80 -5.07 6.58
N ASP A 259 -9.77 -6.06 7.48
CA ASP A 259 -8.96 -7.28 7.31
C ASP A 259 -9.35 -8.06 6.04
N ILE A 260 -10.64 -8.16 5.73
CA ILE A 260 -11.12 -8.82 4.51
C ILE A 260 -10.59 -8.08 3.27
N VAL A 261 -10.85 -6.78 3.14
CA VAL A 261 -10.41 -6.01 1.96
C VAL A 261 -8.88 -6.01 1.85
N GLY A 262 -8.18 -5.79 2.96
CA GLY A 262 -6.73 -5.79 3.04
C GLY A 262 -6.11 -7.13 2.61
N SER A 263 -6.76 -8.26 2.90
CA SER A 263 -6.32 -9.58 2.47
C SER A 263 -6.49 -9.83 0.97
N TRP A 264 -7.47 -9.19 0.31
CA TRP A 264 -7.76 -9.39 -1.11
C TRP A 264 -7.03 -8.39 -2.03
N LEU A 265 -6.70 -7.19 -1.55
CA LEU A 265 -5.91 -6.21 -2.31
C LEU A 265 -4.59 -6.75 -2.90
N PRO A 266 -3.78 -7.56 -2.20
CA PRO A 266 -2.57 -8.15 -2.77
C PRO A 266 -2.85 -9.27 -3.77
N GLU A 267 -4.06 -9.85 -3.80
CA GLU A 267 -4.44 -10.91 -4.74
C GLU A 267 -4.87 -10.36 -6.12
N MET A 268 -5.26 -9.09 -6.16
CA MET A 268 -5.76 -8.41 -7.37
C MET A 268 -4.64 -7.92 -8.28
N SER A 269 -4.75 -8.26 -9.57
CA SER A 269 -3.85 -7.77 -10.62
C SER A 269 -3.75 -6.24 -10.69
N TYR A 270 -2.55 -5.72 -10.95
CA TYR A 270 -2.25 -4.28 -10.97
C TYR A 270 -2.95 -3.50 -12.09
N GLY A 271 -3.35 -4.15 -13.17
CA GLY A 271 -3.99 -3.50 -14.32
C GLY A 271 -5.33 -2.85 -14.01
N TYR A 272 -6.02 -3.29 -12.94
CA TYR A 272 -7.35 -2.81 -12.56
C TYR A 272 -7.26 -1.78 -11.42
N HIS A 273 -6.40 -0.79 -11.60
CA HIS A 273 -6.01 0.13 -10.54
C HIS A 273 -7.17 0.95 -9.97
N GLU A 274 -8.23 1.25 -10.73
CA GLU A 274 -9.41 1.95 -10.22
C GLU A 274 -10.06 1.21 -9.05
N VAL A 275 -10.14 -0.12 -9.16
CA VAL A 275 -10.68 -0.99 -8.10
C VAL A 275 -9.77 -0.93 -6.88
N LYS A 276 -8.46 -1.07 -7.06
CA LYS A 276 -7.50 -1.03 -5.94
C LYS A 276 -7.53 0.33 -5.24
N LEU A 277 -7.56 1.43 -6.00
CA LEU A 277 -7.66 2.79 -5.47
C LEU A 277 -8.93 2.98 -4.64
N TYR A 278 -10.08 2.58 -5.17
CA TYR A 278 -11.34 2.70 -4.44
C TYR A 278 -11.36 1.84 -3.18
N LEU A 279 -10.96 0.57 -3.27
CA LEU A 279 -10.96 -0.35 -2.13
C LEU A 279 -10.02 0.10 -1.01
N SER A 280 -8.88 0.73 -1.33
CA SER A 280 -8.02 1.35 -0.31
C SER A 280 -8.73 2.51 0.42
N VAL A 281 -9.60 3.25 -0.26
CA VAL A 281 -10.41 4.29 0.41
C VAL A 281 -11.56 3.66 1.20
N ALA A 282 -12.20 2.60 0.71
CA ALA A 282 -13.20 1.85 1.47
C ALA A 282 -12.61 1.26 2.76
N GLU A 283 -11.37 0.76 2.72
CA GLU A 283 -10.61 0.34 3.89
C GLU A 283 -10.35 1.52 4.85
N PHE A 284 -10.02 2.69 4.32
CA PHE A 284 -9.86 3.89 5.14
C PHE A 284 -11.18 4.38 5.76
N ASP A 285 -12.31 4.20 5.10
CA ASP A 285 -13.65 4.47 5.65
C ASP A 285 -13.89 3.60 6.88
N VAL A 286 -13.64 2.29 6.80
CA VAL A 286 -13.84 1.38 7.95
C VAL A 286 -12.85 1.67 9.09
N ALA A 287 -11.60 2.06 8.80
CA ALA A 287 -10.66 2.49 9.84
C ALA A 287 -11.19 3.71 10.62
N ARG A 288 -11.82 4.67 9.92
CA ARG A 288 -12.47 5.83 10.55
C ARG A 288 -13.72 5.45 11.33
N TRP A 289 -14.48 4.45 10.88
CA TRP A 289 -15.61 3.92 11.66
C TRP A 289 -15.11 3.32 12.98
N PHE A 290 -14.07 2.48 12.95
CA PHE A 290 -13.47 1.97 14.18
C PHE A 290 -13.04 3.09 15.13
N GLU A 291 -12.31 4.08 14.62
CA GLU A 291 -11.84 5.22 15.42
C GLU A 291 -13.00 6.01 16.05
N VAL A 292 -14.01 6.39 15.25
CA VAL A 292 -15.09 7.28 15.70
C VAL A 292 -16.00 6.61 16.71
N PHE A 293 -16.35 5.34 16.51
CA PHE A 293 -17.26 4.62 17.41
C PHE A 293 -16.56 4.26 18.70
N ARG A 294 -15.26 3.92 18.65
CA ARG A 294 -14.45 3.77 19.86
C ARG A 294 -14.37 5.08 20.65
N LYS A 295 -14.19 6.22 19.99
CA LYS A 295 -14.23 7.54 20.65
C LYS A 295 -15.59 7.77 21.30
N ARG A 296 -16.69 7.65 20.55
CA ARG A 296 -18.03 7.90 21.09
C ARG A 296 -18.32 7.02 22.31
N ALA A 297 -17.98 5.74 22.28
CA ALA A 297 -18.19 4.84 23.43
C ALA A 297 -17.47 5.29 24.72
N LEU A 298 -16.37 6.04 24.59
CA LEU A 298 -15.51 6.42 25.73
C LEU A 298 -15.62 7.90 26.12
N SER A 299 -16.19 8.74 25.25
CA SER A 299 -16.12 10.20 25.43
C SER A 299 -17.21 10.78 26.34
N ASN A 300 -18.30 10.06 26.61
CA ASN A 300 -19.41 10.54 27.45
C ASN A 300 -19.52 9.79 28.80
N GLY A 301 -18.37 9.38 29.36
CA GLY A 301 -18.32 8.62 30.62
C GLY A 301 -18.72 7.14 30.53
N GLY A 302 -19.01 6.66 29.30
CA GLY A 302 -19.33 5.27 28.99
C GLY A 302 -18.12 4.33 28.97
N GLY A 303 -18.28 3.20 28.28
CA GLY A 303 -17.27 2.14 28.18
C GLY A 303 -17.53 1.19 27.01
N LEU A 304 -16.58 0.31 26.69
CA LEU A 304 -16.82 -0.73 25.69
C LEU A 304 -17.77 -1.80 26.24
N GLY A 305 -18.64 -2.30 25.37
CA GLY A 305 -19.62 -3.33 25.64
C GLY A 305 -19.09 -4.76 25.46
N ILE A 306 -20.01 -5.68 25.21
CA ILE A 306 -19.72 -7.10 24.97
C ILE A 306 -19.49 -7.32 23.48
N GLN A 307 -18.47 -8.13 23.15
CA GLN A 307 -18.18 -8.49 21.76
C GLN A 307 -19.27 -9.35 21.10
N ALA A 308 -19.41 -9.22 19.79
CA ALA A 308 -20.31 -10.06 19.01
C ALA A 308 -19.84 -11.54 19.01
N PRO A 309 -20.75 -12.52 18.81
CA PRO A 309 -20.37 -13.94 18.73
C PRO A 309 -19.36 -14.26 17.60
N GLY A 310 -19.38 -13.50 16.51
CA GLY A 310 -18.41 -13.56 15.40
C GLY A 310 -18.59 -14.72 14.43
N TYR A 311 -19.76 -15.36 14.38
CA TYR A 311 -20.04 -16.45 13.45
C TYR A 311 -20.06 -15.95 11.99
N PHE A 312 -20.66 -14.79 11.75
CA PHE A 312 -20.71 -14.20 10.42
C PHE A 312 -19.32 -13.71 9.97
N HIS A 313 -18.55 -13.11 10.89
CA HIS A 313 -17.17 -12.67 10.62
C HIS A 313 -16.27 -13.81 10.15
N ARG A 314 -16.26 -14.94 10.86
CA ARG A 314 -15.47 -16.11 10.47
C ARG A 314 -15.86 -16.62 9.08
N THR A 315 -17.17 -16.62 8.79
CA THR A 315 -17.69 -17.05 7.49
C THR A 315 -17.21 -16.13 6.36
N LEU A 316 -17.17 -14.82 6.59
CA LEU A 316 -16.65 -13.83 5.62
C LEU A 316 -15.15 -13.99 5.38
N ILE A 317 -14.36 -14.19 6.43
CA ILE A 317 -12.90 -14.42 6.34
C ILE A 317 -12.60 -15.68 5.52
N ASP A 318 -13.47 -16.69 5.58
CA ASP A 318 -13.35 -17.96 4.85
C ASP A 318 -13.80 -17.89 3.37
N ALA A 319 -14.19 -16.72 2.85
CA ALA A 319 -14.56 -16.55 1.44
C ALA A 319 -13.42 -17.00 0.51
N ARG A 320 -13.76 -17.67 -0.60
CA ARG A 320 -12.77 -18.30 -1.49
C ARG A 320 -12.60 -17.60 -2.82
N ALA A 321 -13.44 -16.60 -3.10
CA ALA A 321 -13.34 -15.72 -4.25
C ALA A 321 -13.67 -14.28 -3.85
N TRP A 322 -13.07 -13.31 -4.53
CA TRP A 322 -13.38 -11.91 -4.28
C TRP A 322 -14.85 -11.59 -4.54
N THR A 323 -15.44 -12.10 -5.62
CA THR A 323 -16.87 -11.88 -5.91
C THR A 323 -17.77 -12.39 -4.77
N GLU A 324 -17.44 -13.54 -4.15
CA GLU A 324 -18.12 -14.04 -2.95
C GLU A 324 -17.96 -13.08 -1.77
N ALA A 325 -16.72 -12.71 -1.45
CA ALA A 325 -16.40 -11.81 -0.34
C ALA A 325 -17.08 -10.45 -0.51
N SER A 326 -17.02 -9.88 -1.72
CA SER A 326 -17.60 -8.59 -2.08
C SER A 326 -19.13 -8.61 -2.02
N ALA A 327 -19.79 -9.66 -2.51
CA ALA A 327 -21.25 -9.80 -2.39
C ALA A 327 -21.70 -9.89 -0.91
N ALA A 328 -20.99 -10.68 -0.10
CA ALA A 328 -21.29 -10.81 1.31
C ALA A 328 -20.98 -9.54 2.12
N LEU A 329 -19.89 -8.82 1.80
CA LEU A 329 -19.45 -7.63 2.51
C LEU A 329 -20.18 -6.35 2.05
N HIS A 330 -20.15 -6.06 0.75
CA HIS A 330 -20.63 -4.80 0.18
C HIS A 330 -22.13 -4.78 -0.14
N ILE A 331 -22.81 -5.95 -0.16
CA ILE A 331 -24.27 -6.02 -0.31
C ILE A 331 -24.91 -6.43 1.01
N LEU A 332 -24.70 -7.67 1.47
CA LEU A 332 -25.39 -8.17 2.66
C LEU A 332 -24.96 -7.43 3.94
N SER A 333 -23.67 -7.50 4.31
CA SER A 333 -23.14 -6.89 5.54
C SER A 333 -23.35 -5.37 5.55
N SER A 334 -23.07 -4.70 4.42
CA SER A 334 -23.24 -3.26 4.26
C SER A 334 -24.70 -2.80 4.31
N SER A 335 -25.66 -3.61 3.84
CA SER A 335 -27.10 -3.30 4.02
C SER A 335 -27.50 -3.33 5.49
N GLN A 336 -26.95 -4.25 6.29
CA GLN A 336 -27.21 -4.29 7.73
C GLN A 336 -26.51 -3.13 8.46
N LEU A 337 -25.28 -2.78 8.09
CA LEU A 337 -24.60 -1.58 8.62
C LEU A 337 -25.37 -0.30 8.30
N MET A 338 -25.92 -0.18 7.08
CA MET A 338 -26.81 0.93 6.71
C MET A 338 -28.01 1.02 7.67
N MET A 339 -28.68 -0.10 7.98
CA MET A 339 -29.76 -0.13 8.97
C MET A 339 -29.28 0.33 10.35
N LEU A 340 -28.14 -0.17 10.83
CA LEU A 340 -27.57 0.21 12.13
C LEU A 340 -27.22 1.71 12.20
N PHE A 341 -26.65 2.27 11.14
CA PHE A 341 -26.35 3.70 11.08
C PHE A 341 -27.62 4.55 10.99
N GLN A 342 -28.65 4.09 10.29
CA GLN A 342 -29.95 4.76 10.26
C GLN A 342 -30.64 4.74 11.62
N ILE A 343 -30.58 3.62 12.36
CA ILE A 343 -31.07 3.55 13.74
C ILE A 343 -30.28 4.54 14.59
N GLY A 344 -28.95 4.51 14.55
CA GLY A 344 -28.11 5.42 15.31
C GLY A 344 -28.39 6.89 15.01
N HIS A 345 -28.59 7.25 13.75
CA HIS A 345 -28.98 8.61 13.36
C HIS A 345 -30.38 8.99 13.84
N TYR A 346 -31.33 8.06 13.78
CA TYR A 346 -32.71 8.25 14.27
C TYR A 346 -32.75 8.46 15.78
N THR A 347 -31.90 7.74 16.53
CA THR A 347 -31.80 7.82 17.98
C THR A 347 -30.69 8.76 18.46
N ALA A 348 -30.09 9.57 17.60
CA ALA A 348 -29.01 10.47 17.98
C ALA A 348 -29.51 11.56 18.93
N HIS A 349 -28.86 11.71 20.08
CA HIS A 349 -29.27 12.64 21.13
C HIS A 349 -28.63 14.03 20.94
N ASN A 350 -27.43 14.07 20.38
CA ASN A 350 -26.64 15.28 20.20
C ASN A 350 -26.12 15.44 18.75
N GLU A 351 -25.52 16.60 18.46
CA GLU A 351 -24.99 16.90 17.12
C GLU A 351 -23.81 15.99 16.74
N ALA A 352 -22.93 15.66 17.70
CA ALA A 352 -21.83 14.73 17.50
C ALA A 352 -22.33 13.38 16.97
N GLU A 353 -23.25 12.72 17.67
CA GLU A 353 -23.85 11.45 17.24
C GLU A 353 -24.52 11.57 15.87
N ARG A 354 -25.31 12.64 15.66
CA ARG A 354 -25.97 12.88 14.38
C ARG A 354 -24.96 12.95 13.23
N LYS A 355 -23.86 13.69 13.42
CA LYS A 355 -22.80 13.82 12.41
C LYS A 355 -22.05 12.53 12.16
N ILE A 356 -21.69 11.78 13.22
CA ILE A 356 -21.06 10.46 13.10
C ILE A 356 -21.88 9.58 12.18
N PHE A 357 -23.18 9.41 12.48
CA PHE A 357 -24.02 8.51 11.70
C PHE A 357 -24.31 9.04 10.29
N SER A 358 -24.47 10.37 10.08
CA SER A 358 -24.61 10.93 8.73
C SER A 358 -23.41 10.60 7.85
N TYR A 359 -22.18 10.80 8.36
CA TYR A 359 -20.98 10.47 7.60
C TYR A 359 -20.85 8.98 7.32
N CYS A 360 -21.13 8.12 8.30
CA CYS A 360 -21.11 6.67 8.10
C CYS A 360 -22.16 6.20 7.08
N ILE A 361 -23.34 6.84 7.02
CA ILE A 361 -24.37 6.57 6.00
C ILE A 361 -23.83 6.90 4.59
N GLU A 362 -23.16 8.04 4.43
CA GLU A 362 -22.54 8.41 3.14
C GLU A 362 -21.43 7.42 2.74
N ASP A 363 -20.59 7.01 3.69
CA ASP A 363 -19.51 6.05 3.47
C ASP A 363 -20.06 4.68 3.04
N VAL A 364 -21.01 4.11 3.80
CA VAL A 364 -21.57 2.79 3.48
C VAL A 364 -22.42 2.81 2.21
N ALA A 365 -23.05 3.95 1.86
CA ALA A 365 -23.75 4.09 0.59
C ALA A 365 -22.81 3.92 -0.61
N ARG A 366 -21.59 4.47 -0.55
CA ARG A 366 -20.58 4.27 -1.60
C ARG A 366 -20.14 2.80 -1.67
N GLN A 367 -19.89 2.16 -0.53
CA GLN A 367 -19.55 0.73 -0.48
C GLN A 367 -20.65 -0.16 -1.08
N ARG A 368 -21.92 0.14 -0.78
CA ARG A 368 -23.08 -0.53 -1.40
C ARG A 368 -23.13 -0.32 -2.91
N ALA A 369 -22.88 0.91 -3.38
CA ALA A 369 -22.85 1.22 -4.81
C ALA A 369 -21.74 0.45 -5.55
N TYR A 370 -20.56 0.30 -4.94
CA TYR A 370 -19.50 -0.55 -5.47
C TYR A 370 -19.94 -2.01 -5.56
N GLY A 371 -20.46 -2.59 -4.47
CA GLY A 371 -20.91 -3.99 -4.44
C GLY A 371 -21.94 -4.31 -5.53
N SER A 372 -22.91 -3.40 -5.74
CA SER A 372 -23.93 -3.56 -6.78
C SER A 372 -23.36 -3.52 -8.20
N GLN A 373 -22.46 -2.58 -8.51
CA GLN A 373 -21.88 -2.49 -9.86
C GLN A 373 -20.89 -3.62 -10.13
N HIS A 374 -20.10 -4.02 -9.13
CA HIS A 374 -19.21 -5.17 -9.22
C HIS A 374 -19.99 -6.45 -9.52
N LEU A 375 -21.00 -6.77 -8.71
CA LEU A 375 -21.78 -7.98 -8.90
C LEU A 375 -22.55 -7.97 -10.23
N LYS A 376 -23.09 -6.81 -10.63
CA LYS A 376 -23.75 -6.65 -11.94
C LYS A 376 -22.80 -6.93 -13.09
N TYR A 377 -21.57 -6.42 -13.03
CA TYR A 377 -20.56 -6.67 -14.06
C TYR A 377 -20.22 -8.17 -14.12
N PHE A 378 -19.92 -8.78 -12.97
CA PHE A 378 -19.65 -10.21 -12.86
C PHE A 378 -20.77 -11.06 -13.48
N LEU A 379 -22.03 -10.82 -13.11
CA LEU A 379 -23.19 -11.60 -13.61
C LEU A 379 -23.54 -11.33 -15.07
N THR A 380 -23.06 -10.22 -15.63
CA THR A 380 -23.16 -9.94 -17.08
C THR A 380 -22.17 -10.80 -17.86
N LYS A 381 -20.98 -11.04 -17.29
CA LYS A 381 -19.93 -11.87 -17.90
C LYS A 381 -20.10 -13.37 -17.60
N HIS A 382 -20.63 -13.72 -16.43
CA HIS A 382 -20.84 -15.09 -15.94
C HIS A 382 -22.29 -15.34 -15.57
N SER A 383 -23.19 -15.22 -16.55
CA SER A 383 -24.63 -15.41 -16.32
C SER A 383 -24.99 -16.82 -15.81
N GLU A 384 -24.20 -17.82 -16.17
CA GLU A 384 -24.29 -19.20 -15.72
C GLU A 384 -24.00 -19.37 -14.22
N ARG A 385 -23.25 -18.44 -13.61
CA ARG A 385 -22.87 -18.47 -12.18
C ARG A 385 -23.90 -17.80 -11.27
N ARG A 386 -25.03 -17.31 -11.79
CA ARG A 386 -26.14 -16.75 -10.98
C ARG A 386 -26.61 -17.71 -9.88
N GLY A 387 -26.76 -19.00 -10.22
CA GLY A 387 -27.16 -20.03 -9.25
C GLY A 387 -26.15 -20.24 -8.14
N GLU A 388 -24.85 -20.22 -8.48
CA GLU A 388 -23.73 -20.29 -7.54
C GLU A 388 -23.76 -19.10 -6.56
N ILE A 389 -23.81 -17.87 -7.08
CA ILE A 389 -23.88 -16.67 -6.24
C ILE A 389 -25.12 -16.68 -5.34
N SER A 390 -26.28 -17.10 -5.86
CA SER A 390 -27.49 -17.23 -5.04
C SER A 390 -27.32 -18.25 -3.91
N HIS A 391 -26.59 -19.35 -4.14
CA HIS A 391 -26.32 -20.35 -3.11
C HIS A 391 -25.35 -19.81 -2.04
N LEU A 392 -24.30 -19.11 -2.47
CA LEU A 392 -23.35 -18.44 -1.59
C LEU A 392 -24.05 -17.40 -0.70
N LEU A 393 -24.89 -16.53 -1.27
CA LEU A 393 -25.65 -15.56 -0.50
C LEU A 393 -26.53 -16.22 0.56
N ASN A 394 -27.20 -17.35 0.25
CA ASN A 394 -27.97 -18.10 1.26
C ASN A 394 -27.10 -18.54 2.44
N LYS A 395 -25.86 -19.02 2.21
CA LYS A 395 -24.92 -19.38 3.29
C LYS A 395 -24.67 -18.17 4.21
N TYR A 396 -24.39 -17.00 3.64
CA TYR A 396 -24.12 -15.78 4.40
C TYR A 396 -25.35 -15.25 5.13
N GLU A 397 -26.53 -15.30 4.51
CA GLU A 397 -27.80 -14.92 5.13
C GLU A 397 -28.12 -15.75 6.37
N VAL A 398 -27.89 -17.08 6.29
CA VAL A 398 -28.06 -17.98 7.45
C VAL A 398 -27.12 -17.59 8.58
N MET A 399 -25.85 -17.35 8.27
CA MET A 399 -24.85 -16.99 9.29
C MET A 399 -25.09 -15.62 9.90
N LEU A 400 -25.53 -14.64 9.10
CA LEU A 400 -25.89 -13.31 9.57
C LEU A 400 -27.05 -13.38 10.56
N GLU A 401 -28.10 -14.13 10.22
CA GLU A 401 -29.28 -14.28 11.06
C GLU A 401 -29.01 -15.15 12.29
N TYR A 402 -28.14 -16.15 12.16
CA TYR A 402 -27.68 -16.92 13.32
C TYR A 402 -26.93 -16.03 14.32
N GLU A 403 -26.01 -15.18 13.84
CA GLU A 403 -25.30 -14.21 14.66
C GLU A 403 -26.25 -13.19 15.28
N TRP A 404 -27.17 -12.61 14.50
CA TRP A 404 -28.18 -11.66 14.98
C TRP A 404 -28.99 -12.23 16.16
N ASN A 405 -29.42 -13.49 16.06
CA ASN A 405 -30.18 -14.15 17.11
C ASN A 405 -29.31 -14.46 18.34
N ALA A 406 -28.02 -14.77 18.15
CA ALA A 406 -27.09 -15.04 19.24
C ALA A 406 -26.57 -13.77 19.93
N ASP A 407 -26.58 -12.61 19.25
CA ASP A 407 -26.12 -11.33 19.79
C ASP A 407 -27.25 -10.62 20.58
N GLU A 408 -27.61 -11.22 21.72
CA GLU A 408 -28.56 -10.62 22.68
C GLU A 408 -28.15 -9.21 23.15
N PRO A 409 -26.86 -8.93 23.46
CA PRO A 409 -26.44 -7.59 23.86
C PRO A 409 -26.74 -6.51 22.82
N LEU A 410 -26.43 -6.76 21.54
CA LEU A 410 -26.76 -5.81 20.47
C LEU A 410 -28.27 -5.60 20.37
N ARG A 411 -29.06 -6.69 20.31
CA ARG A 411 -30.51 -6.59 20.16
C ARG A 411 -31.15 -5.81 21.32
N GLY A 412 -30.73 -6.10 22.56
CA GLY A 412 -31.18 -5.37 23.75
C GLY A 412 -30.80 -3.88 23.69
N ALA A 413 -29.57 -3.56 23.26
CA ALA A 413 -29.14 -2.17 23.10
C ALA A 413 -29.99 -1.43 22.05
N LEU A 414 -30.25 -2.03 20.89
CA LEU A 414 -31.08 -1.42 19.85
C LEU A 414 -32.51 -1.16 20.34
N MET A 415 -33.10 -2.10 21.10
CA MET A 415 -34.43 -1.91 21.70
C MET A 415 -34.42 -0.73 22.70
N ILE A 416 -33.41 -0.63 23.57
CA ILE A 416 -33.29 0.49 24.51
C ILE A 416 -33.14 1.83 23.78
N LEU A 417 -32.31 1.89 22.73
CA LEU A 417 -32.12 3.12 21.95
C LEU A 417 -33.41 3.56 21.26
N LEU A 418 -34.11 2.63 20.60
CA LEU A 418 -35.34 2.92 19.87
C LEU A 418 -36.53 3.25 20.81
N GLY A 419 -36.54 2.65 22.01
CA GLY A 419 -37.52 2.91 23.07
C GLY A 419 -37.20 4.13 23.95
N GLY A 420 -35.98 4.67 23.86
CA GLY A 420 -35.53 5.79 24.69
C GLY A 420 -35.31 5.44 26.17
N GLY A 421 -35.10 4.16 26.51
CA GLY A 421 -34.87 3.72 27.89
C GLY A 421 -35.11 2.23 28.12
N ALA A 422 -35.03 1.81 29.38
CA ALA A 422 -35.02 0.40 29.79
C ALA A 422 -36.21 -0.03 30.66
N SER A 423 -37.29 0.76 30.71
CA SER A 423 -38.55 0.27 31.28
C SER A 423 -39.17 -0.80 30.37
N GLU A 424 -40.07 -1.62 30.91
CA GLU A 424 -40.74 -2.68 30.15
C GLU A 424 -41.49 -2.12 28.93
N ASP A 425 -42.24 -1.02 29.11
CA ASP A 425 -42.97 -0.35 28.02
C ASP A 425 -42.02 0.23 26.96
N GLN A 426 -40.91 0.85 27.37
CA GLN A 426 -39.92 1.40 26.44
C GLN A 426 -39.23 0.30 25.63
N ILE A 427 -38.87 -0.81 26.27
CA ILE A 427 -38.27 -1.96 25.58
C ILE A 427 -39.26 -2.57 24.58
N ALA A 428 -40.55 -2.70 24.94
CA ALA A 428 -41.59 -3.19 24.05
C ALA A 428 -41.82 -2.26 22.83
N GLU A 429 -41.79 -0.94 23.04
CA GLU A 429 -41.84 0.05 21.96
C GLU A 429 -40.60 -0.05 21.07
N GLY A 430 -39.42 -0.16 21.67
CA GLY A 430 -38.15 -0.32 20.99
C GLY A 430 -38.08 -1.60 20.15
N ALA A 431 -38.59 -2.71 20.65
CA ALA A 431 -38.73 -3.96 19.90
C ALA A 431 -39.64 -3.81 18.68
N SER A 432 -40.76 -3.09 18.83
CA SER A 432 -41.69 -2.82 17.72
C SER A 432 -41.05 -1.94 16.64
N LYS A 433 -40.27 -0.92 17.03
CA LYS A 433 -39.50 -0.09 16.09
C LYS A 433 -38.36 -0.87 15.43
N LEU A 434 -37.70 -1.75 16.17
CA LEU A 434 -36.63 -2.59 15.63
C LEU A 434 -37.18 -3.52 14.54
N GLU A 435 -38.36 -4.09 14.75
CA GLU A 435 -39.08 -4.88 13.74
C GLU A 435 -39.32 -4.06 12.45
N TYR A 436 -39.76 -2.79 12.59
CA TYR A 436 -39.91 -1.90 11.44
C TYR A 436 -38.59 -1.68 10.68
N PHE A 437 -37.49 -1.40 11.38
CA PHE A 437 -36.17 -1.24 10.73
C PHE A 437 -35.71 -2.53 10.04
N ARG A 438 -36.02 -3.69 10.63
CA ARG A 438 -35.71 -5.00 10.04
C ARG A 438 -36.51 -5.27 8.76
N GLN A 439 -37.79 -4.90 8.74
CA GLN A 439 -38.61 -4.93 7.51
C GLN A 439 -38.05 -4.02 6.42
N ARG A 440 -37.70 -2.78 6.78
CA ARG A 440 -37.08 -1.84 5.83
C ARG A 440 -35.76 -2.38 5.28
N TRP A 441 -34.90 -2.90 6.14
CA TRP A 441 -33.62 -3.50 5.75
C TRP A 441 -33.81 -4.67 4.77
N ALA A 442 -34.71 -5.60 5.07
CA ALA A 442 -34.93 -6.77 4.22
C ALA A 442 -35.39 -6.38 2.81
N ASN A 443 -36.28 -5.38 2.70
CA ASN A 443 -36.70 -4.84 1.40
C ASN A 443 -35.55 -4.13 0.67
N ASP A 444 -34.81 -3.23 1.33
CA ASP A 444 -33.64 -2.54 0.74
C ASP A 444 -32.54 -3.53 0.28
N TYR A 445 -32.32 -4.61 1.03
CA TYR A 445 -31.37 -5.66 0.66
C TYR A 445 -31.77 -6.38 -0.63
N VAL A 446 -33.03 -6.80 -0.78
CA VAL A 446 -33.48 -7.49 -2.00
C VAL A 446 -33.58 -6.55 -3.20
N ASP A 447 -33.91 -5.27 -2.98
CA ASP A 447 -33.89 -4.26 -4.03
C ASP A 447 -32.45 -4.02 -4.53
N GLN A 448 -31.47 -3.99 -3.62
CA GLN A 448 -30.06 -3.89 -3.99
C GLN A 448 -29.57 -5.11 -4.79
N LEU A 449 -29.98 -6.32 -4.41
CA LEU A 449 -29.70 -7.54 -5.18
C LEU A 449 -30.35 -7.50 -6.56
N ALA A 450 -31.59 -7.01 -6.66
CA ALA A 450 -32.27 -6.84 -7.93
C ALA A 450 -31.52 -5.86 -8.85
N ALA A 451 -31.08 -4.73 -8.31
CA ALA A 451 -30.26 -3.75 -9.03
C ALA A 451 -28.91 -4.33 -9.49
N ALA A 452 -28.36 -5.29 -8.75
CA ALA A 452 -27.14 -6.02 -9.08
C ALA A 452 -27.35 -7.17 -10.10
N GLY A 453 -28.59 -7.41 -10.57
CA GLY A 453 -28.90 -8.44 -11.57
C GLY A 453 -29.42 -9.76 -11.01
N LEU A 454 -29.79 -9.80 -9.72
CA LEU A 454 -30.34 -10.97 -9.03
C LEU A 454 -31.78 -10.73 -8.54
N GLY A 455 -32.67 -10.26 -9.42
CA GLY A 455 -34.06 -9.93 -9.08
C GLY A 455 -34.86 -11.11 -8.52
N GLU A 456 -34.52 -12.33 -8.93
CA GLU A 456 -35.12 -13.57 -8.42
C GLU A 456 -34.83 -13.84 -6.94
N ARG A 457 -33.88 -13.12 -6.33
CA ARG A 457 -33.52 -13.30 -4.92
C ARG A 457 -34.63 -12.91 -3.98
N ARG A 458 -35.54 -12.01 -4.38
CA ARG A 458 -36.74 -11.68 -3.59
C ARG A 458 -37.53 -12.92 -3.17
N GLU A 459 -37.62 -13.92 -4.06
CA GLU A 459 -38.33 -15.17 -3.78
C GLU A 459 -37.46 -16.23 -3.10
N LYS A 460 -36.14 -16.17 -3.30
CA LYS A 460 -35.14 -17.19 -2.95
C LYS A 460 -34.27 -16.86 -1.73
N VAL A 461 -34.44 -15.68 -1.15
CA VAL A 461 -33.79 -15.27 0.10
C VAL A 461 -34.10 -16.26 1.22
N HIS A 462 -33.15 -16.44 2.14
CA HIS A 462 -33.33 -17.36 3.25
C HIS A 462 -34.58 -17.03 4.07
N ARG A 463 -35.28 -18.07 4.56
CA ARG A 463 -36.58 -17.95 5.25
C ARG A 463 -36.58 -17.01 6.46
N SER A 464 -35.45 -16.88 7.15
CA SER A 464 -35.32 -15.97 8.31
C SER A 464 -35.31 -14.49 7.92
N ILE A 465 -34.98 -14.17 6.67
CA ILE A 465 -35.08 -12.80 6.15
C ILE A 465 -36.41 -12.63 5.41
N LYS A 466 -36.88 -13.68 4.72
CA LYS A 466 -38.07 -13.64 3.88
C LYS A 466 -39.33 -13.13 4.60
N HIS A 467 -39.47 -13.42 5.90
CA HIS A 467 -40.64 -12.97 6.66
C HIS A 467 -40.70 -11.46 6.93
N TYR A 468 -39.60 -10.73 6.69
CA TYR A 468 -39.52 -9.28 6.81
C TYR A 468 -39.80 -8.55 5.49
N ILE A 469 -39.91 -9.27 4.38
CA ILE A 469 -40.11 -8.69 3.05
C ILE A 469 -41.60 -8.49 2.82
N SER A 470 -41.99 -7.26 2.48
CA SER A 470 -43.38 -6.90 2.18
C SER A 470 -43.83 -7.51 0.86
N GLU A 471 -45.12 -7.63 0.57
CA GLU A 471 -45.54 -7.99 -0.79
C GLU A 471 -45.34 -6.80 -1.77
N PRO A 472 -45.10 -7.02 -3.09
CA PRO A 472 -44.80 -5.94 -4.03
C PRO A 472 -45.88 -4.85 -4.10
N GLU A 473 -47.14 -5.20 -3.88
CA GLU A 473 -48.28 -4.28 -3.91
C GLU A 473 -48.31 -3.36 -2.67
N GLU A 474 -47.86 -3.85 -1.51
CA GLU A 474 -47.77 -3.06 -0.27
C GLU A 474 -46.62 -2.05 -0.31
N ALA A 475 -45.48 -2.43 -0.93
CA ALA A 475 -44.33 -1.55 -1.10
C ALA A 475 -44.65 -0.35 -2.03
N ALA A 476 -45.43 -0.57 -3.10
CA ALA A 476 -45.88 0.49 -3.98
C ALA A 476 -46.88 1.45 -3.30
N ALA A 477 -47.72 0.94 -2.39
CA ALA A 477 -48.67 1.74 -1.62
C ALA A 477 -48.00 2.55 -0.50
N ALA A 478 -46.91 2.06 0.09
CA ALA A 478 -46.15 2.77 1.14
C ALA A 478 -45.22 3.87 0.58
N ALA A 479 -44.90 3.82 -0.72
CA ALA A 479 -44.06 4.80 -1.41
C ALA A 479 -44.84 5.94 -2.08
N ALA A 480 -46.17 5.82 -2.15
CA ALA A 480 -47.11 6.85 -2.63
C ALA A 480 -47.64 7.68 -1.46
#